data_AF-A0A3N5VRS5-F1
#
_entry.id   AF-A0A3N5VRS5-F1
#
_cell.length_a   1.000
_cell.length_b   1.000
_cell.length_c   1.000
_cell.angle_alpha   90.00
_cell.angle_beta   90.00
_cell.angle_gamma   90.00
#
_symmetry.space_group_name_H-M   'P 1'
#
loop_
_entity.id
_entity.type
_entity.pdbx_description
1 polymer ?
#
loop_
_entity_poly.entity_id
_entity_poly.type
_entity_poly.pdbx_seq_one_letter_code
_entity_poly.pdbx_strand_id
1 'polypeptide(L)'
;MQISEFQRFIARKYKKRDKERGVPRTFLWFIEEVGELATALASKDKANTEEEFADVFAWLCTLANITDVNLEKACGKYTSGKVKGFKPK
;
A
#
# COMPACT_ATOMS: atom_id res chain seq x y z
N MET A 1 -15.75 0.99 2.08
CA MET A 1 -14.92 -0.17 1.69
C MET A 1 -13.96 -0.46 2.82
N GLN A 2 -13.94 -1.68 3.32
CA GLN A 2 -12.96 -2.14 4.31
C GLN A 2 -11.60 -2.37 3.65
N ILE A 3 -10.50 -2.31 4.42
CA ILE A 3 -9.14 -2.51 3.90
C ILE A 3 -9.04 -3.86 3.18
N SER A 4 -9.66 -4.89 3.75
CA SER A 4 -9.62 -6.23 3.16
C SER A 4 -10.41 -6.35 1.85
N GLU A 5 -11.45 -5.54 1.64
CA GLU A 5 -12.19 -5.50 0.38
C GLU A 5 -11.35 -4.92 -0.76
N PHE A 6 -10.65 -3.81 -0.50
CA PHE A 6 -9.75 -3.21 -1.47
C PHE A 6 -8.57 -4.12 -1.78
N GLN A 7 -7.95 -4.70 -0.76
CA GLN A 7 -6.85 -5.65 -0.95
C GLN A 7 -7.28 -6.86 -1.83
N ARG A 8 -8.48 -7.41 -1.61
CA ARG A 8 -9.05 -8.48 -2.45
C ARG A 8 -9.37 -8.02 -3.87
N PHE A 9 -9.81 -6.78 -4.05
CA PHE A 9 -10.02 -6.20 -5.38
C PHE A 9 -8.71 -6.15 -6.18
N ILE A 10 -7.64 -5.62 -5.60
CA ILE A 10 -6.30 -5.61 -6.22
C ILE A 10 -5.84 -7.04 -6.53
N ALA A 11 -6.02 -7.97 -5.59
CA ALA A 11 -5.62 -9.36 -5.78
C ALA A 11 -6.32 -10.02 -6.98
N ARG A 12 -7.64 -9.81 -7.12
CA ARG A 12 -8.41 -10.38 -8.23
C ARG A 12 -7.95 -9.88 -9.59
N LYS A 13 -7.53 -8.62 -9.67
CA LYS A 13 -7.16 -7.98 -10.94
C LYS A 13 -5.72 -8.29 -11.35
N TYR A 14 -4.78 -8.35 -10.39
CA TYR A 14 -3.35 -8.31 -10.73
C TYR A 14 -2.49 -9.44 -10.13
N LYS A 15 -2.95 -10.16 -9.09
CA LYS A 15 -2.11 -11.08 -8.29
C LYS A 15 -1.31 -12.10 -9.09
N LYS A 16 -1.87 -12.63 -10.18
CA LYS A 16 -1.15 -13.60 -11.04
C LYS A 16 0.12 -12.98 -11.65
N ARG A 17 -0.02 -11.83 -12.30
CA ARG A 17 1.09 -11.09 -12.94
C ARG A 17 2.09 -10.59 -11.89
N ASP A 18 1.58 -10.16 -10.74
CA ASP A 18 2.44 -9.65 -9.65
C ASP A 18 3.31 -10.74 -9.04
N LYS A 19 2.77 -11.97 -8.94
CA LYS A 19 3.54 -13.15 -8.50
C LYS A 19 4.63 -13.51 -9.51
N GLU A 20 4.35 -13.46 -10.80
CA GLU A 20 5.33 -13.69 -11.87
C GLU A 20 6.45 -12.63 -11.84
N ARG A 21 6.09 -11.36 -11.58
CA ARG A 21 7.04 -10.26 -11.42
C ARG A 21 7.94 -10.43 -10.19
N GLY A 22 7.39 -10.91 -9.08
CA GLY A 22 8.12 -11.20 -7.85
C GLY A 22 8.38 -9.99 -6.96
N VAL A 23 8.67 -10.26 -5.68
CA VAL A 23 8.77 -9.24 -4.62
C VAL A 23 9.76 -8.11 -4.94
N PRO A 24 11.01 -8.36 -5.37
CA PRO A 24 11.98 -7.28 -5.57
C PRO A 24 11.52 -6.26 -6.62
N ARG A 25 10.97 -6.73 -7.75
CA ARG A 25 10.48 -5.83 -8.80
C ARG A 25 9.19 -5.13 -8.40
N THR A 26 8.27 -5.81 -7.74
CA THR A 26 7.05 -5.18 -7.21
C THR A 26 7.38 -4.09 -6.17
N PHE A 27 8.44 -4.28 -5.38
CA PHE A 27 8.91 -3.27 -4.44
C PHE A 27 9.44 -2.02 -5.15
N LEU A 28 10.13 -2.16 -6.29
CA LEU A 28 10.57 -1.01 -7.08
C LEU A 28 9.40 -0.16 -7.56
N TRP A 29 8.35 -0.78 -8.11
CA TRP A 29 7.12 -0.08 -8.49
C TRP A 29 6.46 0.62 -7.29
N PHE A 30 6.40 -0.04 -6.13
CA PHE A 30 5.89 0.62 -4.93
C PHE A 30 6.70 1.88 -4.54
N ILE A 31 8.02 1.86 -4.70
CA ILE A 31 8.87 3.02 -4.39
C ILE A 31 8.74 4.13 -5.43
N GLU A 32 8.54 3.80 -6.69
CA GLU A 32 8.26 4.76 -7.76
C GLU A 32 7.04 5.62 -7.40
N GLU A 33 5.96 4.98 -6.98
CA GLU A 33 4.67 5.60 -6.63
C GLU A 33 4.78 6.44 -5.35
N VAL A 34 5.66 6.03 -4.42
CA VAL A 34 6.01 6.87 -3.27
C VAL A 34 6.76 8.13 -3.70
N GLY A 35 7.57 8.05 -4.75
CA GLY A 35 8.25 9.20 -5.36
C GLY A 35 7.30 10.14 -6.11
N GLU A 36 6.33 9.58 -6.82
CA GLU A 36 5.26 10.35 -7.48
C GLU A 36 4.38 11.06 -6.45
N LEU A 37 3.98 10.37 -5.38
CA LEU A 37 3.32 10.99 -4.23
C LEU A 37 4.14 12.12 -3.61
N ALA A 38 5.46 11.94 -3.42
CA ALA A 38 6.32 13.00 -2.90
C ALA A 38 6.33 14.24 -3.82
N THR A 39 6.32 14.01 -5.13
CA THR A 39 6.25 15.09 -6.14
C THR A 39 4.89 15.80 -6.10
N ALA A 40 3.79 15.04 -6.05
CA ALA A 40 2.44 15.60 -5.96
C ALA A 40 2.24 16.44 -4.69
N LEU A 41 2.76 15.97 -3.54
CA LEU A 41 2.72 16.70 -2.26
C LEU A 41 3.52 18.01 -2.28
N ALA A 42 4.57 18.09 -3.10
CA ALA A 42 5.31 19.34 -3.30
C ALA A 42 4.59 20.33 -4.23
N SER A 43 3.55 19.87 -4.93
CA SER A 43 2.72 20.69 -5.81
C SER A 43 1.50 21.29 -5.08
N LYS A 44 0.73 22.14 -5.77
CA LYS A 44 -0.60 22.61 -5.29
C LYS A 44 -1.75 21.83 -5.93
N ASP A 45 -1.47 20.73 -6.61
CA ASP A 45 -2.47 19.91 -7.28
C ASP A 45 -3.06 18.87 -6.33
N LYS A 46 -4.26 19.20 -5.82
CA LYS A 46 -4.97 18.34 -4.89
C LYS A 46 -5.50 17.07 -5.56
N ALA A 47 -5.89 17.14 -6.82
CA ALA A 47 -6.41 15.98 -7.55
C ALA A 47 -5.30 14.97 -7.79
N ASN A 48 -4.14 15.44 -8.26
CA ASN A 48 -2.96 14.59 -8.43
C ASN A 48 -2.55 13.97 -7.09
N THR A 49 -2.52 14.76 -6.01
CA THR A 49 -2.18 14.22 -4.67
C THR A 49 -3.11 13.08 -4.25
N GLU A 50 -4.42 13.18 -4.51
CA GLU A 50 -5.38 12.13 -4.17
C GLU A 50 -5.18 10.85 -5.01
N GLU A 51 -4.83 10.99 -6.28
CA GLU A 51 -4.47 9.89 -7.18
C GLU A 51 -3.25 9.12 -6.66
N GLU A 52 -2.16 9.84 -6.36
CA GLU A 52 -0.93 9.22 -5.86
C GLU A 52 -1.11 8.52 -4.50
N PHE A 53 -1.98 9.04 -3.62
CA PHE A 53 -2.32 8.34 -2.39
C PHE A 53 -3.03 7.00 -2.66
N ALA A 54 -3.89 6.96 -3.67
CA ALA A 54 -4.57 5.74 -4.08
C ALA A 54 -3.57 4.73 -4.67
N ASP A 55 -2.63 5.19 -5.49
CA ASP A 55 -1.66 4.31 -6.14
C ASP A 55 -0.63 3.74 -5.17
N VAL A 56 -0.09 4.55 -4.26
CA VAL A 56 0.75 4.05 -3.15
C VAL A 56 0.02 2.96 -2.34
N PHE A 57 -1.26 3.15 -2.06
CA PHE A 57 -2.04 2.16 -1.33
C PHE A 57 -2.33 0.90 -2.16
N ALA A 58 -2.58 1.04 -3.46
CA ALA A 58 -2.77 -0.07 -4.39
C ALA A 58 -1.50 -0.92 -4.48
N TRP A 59 -0.33 -0.30 -4.60
CA TRP A 59 0.96 -0.98 -4.65
C TRP A 59 1.37 -1.64 -3.35
N LEU A 60 1.04 -1.04 -2.20
CA LEU A 60 1.17 -1.70 -0.90
C LEU A 60 0.28 -2.95 -0.81
N CYS A 61 -0.97 -2.87 -1.30
CA CYS A 61 -1.86 -4.04 -1.38
C CYS A 61 -1.29 -5.11 -2.30
N THR A 62 -0.70 -4.73 -3.43
CA THR A 62 -0.02 -5.64 -4.36
C THR A 62 1.12 -6.39 -3.67
N LEU A 63 2.00 -5.69 -2.96
CA LEU A 63 3.07 -6.30 -2.15
C LEU A 63 2.50 -7.27 -1.12
N ALA A 64 1.52 -6.83 -0.32
CA ALA A 64 0.89 -7.65 0.70
C ALA A 64 0.28 -8.93 0.10
N ASN A 65 -0.32 -8.84 -1.09
CA ASN A 65 -0.94 -9.97 -1.78
C ASN A 65 0.06 -11.03 -2.25
N ILE A 66 1.27 -10.64 -2.65
CA ILE A 66 2.31 -11.58 -3.13
C ILE A 66 3.18 -12.11 -2.00
N THR A 67 3.16 -11.48 -0.83
CA THR A 67 3.81 -11.95 0.40
C THR A 67 2.83 -12.57 1.40
N ASP A 68 1.58 -12.80 0.99
CA ASP A 68 0.51 -13.40 1.79
C ASP A 68 0.25 -12.70 3.16
N VAL A 69 0.34 -11.37 3.18
CA VAL A 69 0.03 -10.51 4.32
C VAL A 69 -1.40 -9.99 4.24
N ASN A 70 -2.17 -10.10 5.34
CA ASN A 70 -3.48 -9.46 5.47
C ASN A 70 -3.32 -8.07 6.12
N LEU A 71 -3.56 -7.00 5.36
CA LEU A 71 -3.33 -5.63 5.81
C LEU A 71 -4.29 -5.22 6.93
N GLU A 72 -5.57 -5.59 6.84
CA GLU A 72 -6.57 -5.27 7.87
C GLU A 72 -6.20 -5.88 9.24
N LYS A 73 -5.80 -7.16 9.24
CA LYS A 73 -5.26 -7.84 10.42
C LYS A 73 -3.98 -7.18 10.92
N ALA A 74 -3.08 -6.77 10.03
CA ALA A 74 -1.83 -6.09 10.38
C ALA A 74 -2.08 -4.71 11.02
N CYS A 75 -3.06 -3.96 10.51
CA CYS A 75 -3.52 -2.68 11.07
C CYS A 75 -4.16 -2.84 12.45
N GLY A 76 -4.69 -4.02 12.78
CA GLY A 76 -5.19 -4.37 14.10
C GLY A 76 -4.21 -4.03 15.24
N LYS A 77 -2.90 -4.08 14.99
CA LYS A 77 -1.88 -3.67 15.97
C LYS A 77 -2.04 -2.23 16.44
N TYR A 78 -2.58 -1.34 15.60
CA TYR A 78 -2.79 0.08 15.92
C TYR A 78 -4.16 0.36 16.53
N THR A 79 -5.16 -0.46 16.24
CA THR A 79 -6.55 -0.25 16.69
C THR A 79 -6.92 -1.04 17.93
N SER A 80 -6.16 -2.07 18.31
CA SER A 80 -6.48 -2.95 19.44
C SER A 80 -6.15 -2.37 20.83
N GLY A 81 -5.90 -1.07 20.96
CA GLY A 81 -5.59 -0.39 22.24
C GLY A 81 -4.29 -0.84 22.93
N LYS A 82 -3.49 -1.72 22.29
CA LYS A 82 -2.23 -2.27 22.85
C LYS A 82 -0.97 -1.56 22.31
N VAL A 83 -1.12 -0.49 21.54
CA VAL A 83 0.03 0.35 21.15
C VAL A 83 0.48 1.10 22.38
N LYS A 84 1.49 0.57 23.07
CA LYS A 84 2.31 1.41 23.93
C LYS A 84 3.01 2.39 22.98
N GLY A 85 2.50 3.62 22.98
CA GLY A 85 2.97 4.69 22.13
C GLY A 85 4.48 4.86 22.22
N PHE A 86 5.06 5.21 21.09
CA PHE A 86 6.45 5.63 20.93
C PHE A 86 7.50 4.52 21.13
N LYS A 87 8.04 4.00 20.01
CA LYS A 87 9.44 3.59 20.00
C LYS A 87 10.25 4.88 19.85
N PRO A 88 11.01 5.34 20.87
CA PRO A 88 11.97 6.40 20.66
C PRO A 88 12.96 5.89 19.61
N LYS A 89 13.30 6.74 18.64
CA LYS A 89 14.48 6.53 17.81
C LYS A 89 15.73 6.67 18.68
#